data_AF-A0A7G5BUP4-F1
#
_entry.id   AF-A0A7G5BUP4-F1
#
_cell.length_a   1.000
_cell.length_b   1.000
_cell.length_c   1.000
_cell.angle_alpha   90.00
_cell.angle_beta   90.00
_cell.angle_gamma   90.00
#
_symmetry.space_group_name_H-M   'P 1'
#
loop_
_entity.id
_entity.type
_entity.pdbx_description
1 polymer ?
#
loop_
_entity_poly.entity_id
_entity_poly.type
_entity_poly.pdbx_seq_one_letter_code
_entity_poly.pdbx_strand_id
1 'polypeptide(L)'
;MKRSFVIVLCLAMIICLWQSLASAGGPPPKTTSCGNGDGSANNPIKICTQADFTAMRTWPASHFVLGNSIDLTPDWTPILSFEGTFDAKYHWIVGLPAPFIQDNYGTVKNLVAKKANVVGNGTIANVNLGRLTSVYAEGNVQGGVKNGGLVGVNKGVIEWSQFTGEIQGTAISGGIAGYNEATGSIKQSNAGGTSGAFSTAGGLVGTNAGSIKDSYAWGIASSSSGTVGGLVGRNHATGVIANSVATGDVHTMDTAIEIGKLVGLNSGKIIRSYGTGQIVLYNG
;
A
#
# COMPACT_ATOMS: atom_id res chain seq x y z
N MET A 1 18.66 80.02 -8.18
CA MET A 1 17.25 80.11 -7.70
C MET A 1 16.47 78.95 -8.31
N LYS A 2 15.74 78.19 -7.48
CA LYS A 2 14.67 77.19 -7.80
C LYS A 2 15.14 75.83 -8.38
N ARG A 3 15.11 74.75 -7.58
CA ARG A 3 14.00 73.81 -7.24
C ARG A 3 13.74 72.79 -8.36
N SER A 4 14.15 71.53 -8.19
CA SER A 4 13.38 70.38 -7.65
C SER A 4 12.62 69.64 -8.76
N PHE A 5 12.85 68.33 -8.93
CA PHE A 5 11.77 67.33 -8.97
C PHE A 5 12.32 65.91 -8.77
N VAL A 6 11.73 65.26 -7.78
CA VAL A 6 11.83 63.85 -7.43
C VAL A 6 10.99 63.06 -8.42
N ILE A 7 11.53 61.97 -8.99
CA ILE A 7 10.72 60.81 -9.38
C ILE A 7 11.38 59.58 -8.79
N VAL A 8 10.73 59.10 -7.73
CA VAL A 8 10.84 57.74 -7.20
C VAL A 8 10.17 56.81 -8.20
N LEU A 9 10.88 55.79 -8.68
CA LEU A 9 10.24 54.57 -9.16
C LEU A 9 11.07 53.36 -8.77
N CYS A 10 10.44 52.55 -7.92
CA CYS A 10 10.88 51.30 -7.34
C CYS A 10 11.55 50.36 -8.36
N LEU A 11 12.83 50.05 -8.13
CA LEU A 11 13.47 48.82 -8.59
C LEU A 11 13.85 48.01 -7.34
N ALA A 12 12.80 47.54 -6.65
CA ALA A 12 12.90 46.55 -5.60
C ALA A 12 11.95 45.42 -5.97
N MET A 13 12.42 44.46 -6.76
CA MET A 13 11.79 43.14 -6.82
C MET A 13 12.69 42.10 -7.47
N ILE A 14 12.82 40.98 -6.75
CA ILE A 14 13.34 39.66 -7.16
C ILE A 14 14.85 39.48 -7.04
N ILE A 15 15.37 39.73 -5.83
CA ILE A 15 16.29 38.76 -5.20
C ILE A 15 15.41 37.91 -4.28
N CYS A 16 14.65 36.99 -4.86
CA CYS A 16 13.90 36.00 -4.09
C CYS A 16 14.83 34.81 -3.87
N LEU A 17 15.59 34.90 -2.78
CA LEU A 17 15.93 33.82 -1.86
C LEU A 17 15.92 32.41 -2.47
N TRP A 18 17.01 32.09 -3.16
CA TRP A 18 17.56 30.73 -3.16
C TRP A 18 18.21 30.46 -1.79
N GLN A 19 17.42 30.53 -0.72
CA GLN A 19 17.78 29.82 0.49
C GLN A 19 17.24 28.41 0.33
N SER A 20 18.15 27.51 -0.01
CA SER A 20 18.01 26.12 0.32
C SER A 20 17.55 26.03 1.77
N LEU A 21 16.34 25.53 2.01
CA LEU A 21 16.09 24.79 3.24
C LEU A 21 16.84 23.46 3.09
N ALA A 22 18.17 23.55 3.15
CA ALA A 22 19.00 22.45 3.57
C ALA A 22 18.51 22.10 4.99
N SER A 23 17.89 20.93 5.11
CA SER A 23 17.50 20.22 6.32
C SER A 23 16.96 21.10 7.46
N ALA A 24 15.70 20.89 7.86
CA ALA A 24 15.38 20.93 9.28
C ALA A 24 16.25 19.85 9.97
N GLY A 25 17.52 20.17 10.21
CA GLY A 25 18.60 19.23 10.47
C GLY A 25 19.17 19.42 11.86
N GLY A 26 18.29 19.43 12.86
CA GLY A 26 18.70 18.88 14.15
C GLY A 26 18.85 17.37 13.99
N PRO A 27 19.77 16.70 14.70
CA PRO A 27 19.81 15.24 14.70
C PRO A 27 18.43 14.69 15.10
N PRO A 28 17.95 13.61 14.48
CA PRO A 28 16.69 12.99 14.86
C PRO A 28 16.65 12.76 16.38
N PRO A 29 15.58 13.19 17.07
CA PRO A 29 15.46 13.07 18.50
C PRO A 29 15.33 11.60 18.89
N LYS A 30 15.89 11.32 20.05
CA LYS A 30 15.83 10.03 20.73
C LYS A 30 14.39 9.77 21.18
N THR A 31 13.85 8.59 20.92
CA THR A 31 12.62 8.14 21.58
C THR A 31 12.95 7.84 23.04
N THR A 32 12.30 8.54 23.96
CA THR A 32 12.64 8.47 25.40
C THR A 32 12.21 7.16 26.05
N SER A 33 11.38 6.35 25.38
CA SER A 33 10.70 5.19 25.94
C SER A 33 11.55 3.92 26.04
N CYS A 34 12.51 3.68 25.15
CA CYS A 34 13.19 2.37 25.11
C CYS A 34 14.61 2.34 24.51
N GLY A 35 15.28 3.49 24.46
CA GLY A 35 16.67 3.61 24.05
C GLY A 35 16.88 4.69 22.98
N ASN A 36 18.13 5.09 22.81
CA ASN A 36 18.50 6.18 21.93
C ASN A 36 18.93 5.63 20.56
N GLY A 37 18.19 5.95 19.51
CA GLY A 37 18.67 5.89 18.12
C GLY A 37 18.84 7.30 17.57
N ASP A 38 19.81 7.52 16.69
CA ASP A 38 20.03 8.80 16.00
C ASP A 38 19.35 8.85 14.62
N GLY A 39 18.63 7.79 14.25
CA GLY A 39 17.88 7.72 13.00
C GLY A 39 18.75 7.37 11.79
N SER A 40 20.07 7.16 11.97
CA SER A 40 20.93 6.60 10.94
C SER A 40 20.69 5.10 10.74
N ALA A 41 21.15 4.56 9.61
CA ALA A 41 21.02 3.13 9.31
C ALA A 41 21.71 2.22 10.34
N ASN A 42 22.81 2.70 10.95
CA ASN A 42 23.57 1.94 11.95
C ASN A 42 22.98 2.06 13.36
N ASN A 43 22.19 3.11 13.61
CA ASN A 43 21.62 3.39 14.91
C ASN A 43 20.17 3.91 14.76
N PRO A 44 19.25 3.06 14.28
CA PRO A 44 17.88 3.45 13.99
C PRO A 44 17.12 3.83 15.27
N ILE A 45 16.16 4.75 15.13
CA ILE A 45 15.25 5.13 16.22
C ILE A 45 14.38 3.92 16.59
N LYS A 46 14.29 3.62 17.88
CA LYS A 46 13.50 2.49 18.37
C LYS A 46 12.09 2.94 18.74
N ILE A 47 11.07 2.24 18.25
CA ILE A 47 9.65 2.51 18.53
C ILE A 47 9.13 1.43 19.47
N CYS A 48 8.65 1.81 20.66
CA CYS A 48 8.20 0.85 21.69
C CYS A 48 6.79 1.10 22.21
N THR A 49 6.26 2.28 21.94
CA THR A 49 4.89 2.66 22.29
C THR A 49 4.22 3.29 21.08
N GLN A 50 2.89 3.36 21.11
CA GLN A 50 2.14 4.05 20.06
C GLN A 50 2.54 5.53 19.91
N ALA A 51 2.89 6.20 21.02
CA ALA A 51 3.32 7.60 21.02
C ALA A 51 4.64 7.83 20.25
N ASP A 52 5.53 6.84 20.26
CA ASP A 52 6.85 6.93 19.60
C ASP A 52 6.73 7.07 18.07
N PHE A 53 5.60 6.66 17.47
CA PHE A 53 5.35 6.86 16.03
C PHE A 53 5.31 8.34 15.63
N THR A 54 5.21 9.27 16.58
CA THR A 54 5.44 10.70 16.31
C THR A 54 6.81 10.94 15.68
N ALA A 55 7.84 10.17 16.05
CA ALA A 55 9.16 10.28 15.46
C ALA A 55 9.17 9.98 13.95
N MET A 56 8.38 9.00 13.49
CA MET A 56 8.23 8.71 12.06
C MET A 56 7.51 9.84 11.31
N ARG A 57 6.59 10.54 11.98
CA ARG A 57 5.88 11.70 11.40
C ARG A 57 6.77 12.93 11.30
N THR A 58 7.64 13.15 12.30
CA THR A 58 8.55 14.30 12.33
C THR A 58 9.80 14.09 11.48
N TRP A 59 10.29 12.85 11.38
CA TRP A 59 11.56 12.51 10.70
C TRP A 59 11.37 11.36 9.70
N PRO A 60 10.55 11.56 8.65
CA PRO A 60 10.12 10.47 7.77
C PRO A 60 11.24 9.81 6.98
N ALA A 61 12.38 10.48 6.81
CA ALA A 61 13.56 9.95 6.11
C ALA A 61 14.49 9.09 7.00
N SER A 62 14.27 9.06 8.31
CA SER A 62 15.11 8.32 9.26
C SER A 62 14.87 6.80 9.23
N HIS A 63 15.76 6.05 9.86
CA HIS A 63 15.62 4.62 10.05
C HIS A 63 15.02 4.29 11.42
N PHE A 64 14.10 3.34 11.44
CA PHE A 64 13.28 2.97 12.57
C PHE A 64 13.24 1.46 12.75
N VAL A 65 13.21 1.02 14.00
CA VAL A 65 12.99 -0.39 14.37
C VAL A 65 11.93 -0.51 15.45
N LEU A 66 11.09 -1.54 15.38
CA LEU A 66 10.24 -1.87 16.53
C LEU A 66 11.09 -2.49 17.65
N GLY A 67 10.81 -2.08 18.89
CA GLY A 67 11.37 -2.69 20.10
C GLY A 67 10.46 -3.72 20.78
N ASN A 68 9.17 -3.68 20.47
CA ASN A 68 8.14 -4.61 20.90
C ASN A 68 6.93 -4.48 19.96
N SER A 69 5.98 -5.40 20.10
CA SER A 69 4.69 -5.28 19.43
C SER A 69 3.83 -4.18 20.05
N ILE A 70 3.03 -3.48 19.23
CA ILE A 70 2.34 -2.24 19.61
C ILE A 70 0.85 -2.31 19.23
N ASP A 71 -0.01 -1.94 20.18
CA ASP A 71 -1.44 -1.71 19.93
C ASP A 71 -1.65 -0.29 19.41
N LEU A 72 -2.39 -0.16 18.30
CA LEU A 72 -2.67 1.11 17.64
C LEU A 72 -4.16 1.50 17.73
N THR A 73 -4.95 0.76 18.51
CA THR A 73 -6.36 1.09 18.77
C THR A 73 -6.53 2.23 19.79
N PRO A 74 -7.67 2.93 19.76
CA PRO A 74 -8.62 3.02 18.65
C PRO A 74 -8.23 4.10 17.62
N ASP A 75 -7.26 4.97 17.93
CA ASP A 75 -7.08 6.27 17.26
C ASP A 75 -5.75 6.36 16.48
N TRP A 76 -5.52 5.45 15.56
CA TRP A 76 -4.37 5.57 14.65
C TRP A 76 -4.61 6.66 13.59
N THR A 77 -3.69 7.63 13.53
CA THR A 77 -3.59 8.57 12.40
C THR A 77 -2.46 8.13 11.46
N PRO A 78 -2.72 7.92 10.16
CA PRO A 78 -1.71 7.52 9.19
C PRO A 78 -0.48 8.43 9.19
N ILE A 79 0.71 7.85 8.98
CA ILE A 79 1.91 8.62 8.65
C ILE A 79 1.76 9.11 7.21
N LEU A 80 1.70 10.43 7.00
CA LEU A 80 1.33 11.01 5.70
C LEU A 80 2.31 10.64 4.58
N SER A 81 3.61 10.78 4.84
CA SER A 81 4.68 10.39 3.92
C SER A 81 5.80 9.73 4.71
N PHE A 82 6.33 8.63 4.19
CA PHE A 82 7.45 7.91 4.79
C PHE A 82 8.53 7.60 3.74
N GLU A 83 9.79 7.96 4.00
CA GLU A 83 10.89 7.89 3.04
C GLU A 83 12.04 6.98 3.50
N GLY A 84 12.16 6.76 4.82
CA GLY A 84 13.27 6.04 5.43
C GLY A 84 13.08 4.53 5.44
N THR A 85 13.55 3.86 6.50
CA THR A 85 13.35 2.41 6.69
C THR A 85 12.62 2.13 7.98
N PHE A 86 11.56 1.33 7.94
CA PHE A 86 10.87 0.81 9.10
C PHE A 86 11.02 -0.70 9.12
N ASP A 87 11.85 -1.21 10.03
CA ASP A 87 12.06 -2.64 10.23
C ASP A 87 11.38 -3.08 11.53
N ALA A 88 10.24 -3.75 11.40
CA ALA A 88 9.50 -4.21 12.54
C ALA A 88 10.14 -5.43 13.23
N LYS A 89 11.21 -6.01 12.68
CA LYS A 89 11.91 -7.18 13.25
C LYS A 89 10.95 -8.32 13.63
N TYR A 90 9.89 -8.50 12.84
CA TYR A 90 8.79 -9.45 13.04
C TYR A 90 7.95 -9.23 14.31
N HIS A 91 8.07 -8.07 14.96
CA HIS A 91 7.05 -7.58 15.87
C HIS A 91 5.77 -7.22 15.09
N TRP A 92 4.65 -7.16 15.81
CA TRP A 92 3.37 -6.82 15.22
C TRP A 92 2.84 -5.46 15.66
N ILE A 93 2.12 -4.82 14.75
CA ILE A 93 1.16 -3.76 15.08
C ILE A 93 -0.24 -4.36 15.07
N VAL A 94 -1.11 -3.94 15.98
CA VAL A 94 -2.48 -4.49 16.08
C VAL A 94 -3.54 -3.40 16.03
N GLY A 95 -4.65 -3.70 15.36
CA GLY A 95 -5.88 -2.93 15.44
C GLY A 95 -5.85 -1.59 14.70
N LEU A 96 -5.25 -1.55 13.51
CA LEU A 96 -5.26 -0.37 12.64
C LEU A 96 -6.70 -0.01 12.19
N PRO A 97 -7.26 1.16 12.57
CA PRO A 97 -8.52 1.69 12.03
C PRO A 97 -8.38 2.35 10.66
N ALA A 98 -7.16 2.71 10.27
CA ALA A 98 -6.80 3.45 9.06
C ALA A 98 -5.44 2.93 8.54
N PRO A 99 -5.04 3.24 7.30
CA PRO A 99 -3.75 2.81 6.77
C PRO A 99 -2.58 3.17 7.70
N PHE A 100 -1.60 2.29 7.84
CA PHE A 100 -0.42 2.57 8.65
C PHE A 100 0.33 3.82 8.13
N ILE A 101 0.58 3.84 6.83
CA ILE A 101 1.17 4.96 6.08
C ILE A 101 0.17 5.37 5.00
N GLN A 102 0.15 6.65 4.63
CA GLN A 102 -0.58 7.08 3.45
C GLN A 102 0.28 6.85 2.20
N ASP A 103 1.39 7.58 2.05
CA ASP A 103 2.31 7.44 0.94
C ASP A 103 3.67 6.89 1.39
N ASN A 104 3.98 5.66 0.98
CA ASN A 104 5.26 5.02 1.29
C ASN A 104 6.25 5.21 0.13
N TYR A 105 7.28 6.03 0.33
CA TYR A 105 8.46 6.15 -0.53
C TYR A 105 9.64 5.30 -0.03
N GLY A 106 9.63 4.95 1.26
CA GLY A 106 10.68 4.22 1.93
C GLY A 106 10.56 2.70 1.87
N THR A 107 11.26 2.04 2.78
CA THR A 107 11.21 0.58 2.96
C THR A 107 10.50 0.21 4.24
N VAL A 108 9.42 -0.57 4.14
CA VAL A 108 8.78 -1.24 5.28
C VAL A 108 9.07 -2.73 5.20
N LYS A 109 9.60 -3.30 6.28
CA LYS A 109 9.98 -4.72 6.29
C LYS A 109 9.74 -5.44 7.59
N ASN A 110 9.60 -6.76 7.47
CA ASN A 110 9.46 -7.70 8.58
C ASN A 110 8.33 -7.31 9.53
N LEU A 111 7.20 -6.87 8.98
CA LEU A 111 6.08 -6.33 9.73
C LEU A 111 4.91 -7.30 9.69
N VAL A 112 4.25 -7.49 10.84
CA VAL A 112 2.97 -8.18 10.94
C VAL A 112 1.90 -7.20 11.42
N ALA A 113 0.87 -6.94 10.62
CA ALA A 113 -0.30 -6.14 11.01
C ALA A 113 -1.48 -7.07 11.33
N LYS A 114 -1.92 -7.08 12.60
CA LYS A 114 -2.98 -7.98 13.06
C LYS A 114 -4.28 -7.24 13.32
N LYS A 115 -5.40 -7.94 13.14
CA LYS A 115 -6.76 -7.43 13.46
C LYS A 115 -7.02 -6.04 12.89
N ALA A 116 -6.54 -5.77 11.66
CA ALA A 116 -6.81 -4.51 11.01
C ALA A 116 -8.32 -4.36 10.76
N ASN A 117 -8.85 -3.15 10.92
CA ASN A 117 -10.19 -2.80 10.49
C ASN A 117 -10.13 -1.43 9.82
N VAL A 118 -9.54 -1.43 8.64
CA VAL A 118 -9.07 -0.22 7.97
C VAL A 118 -10.16 0.38 7.12
N VAL A 119 -10.50 1.64 7.39
CA VAL A 119 -11.21 2.49 6.44
C VAL A 119 -10.16 3.23 5.61
N GLY A 120 -10.01 2.84 4.34
CA GLY A 120 -8.96 3.34 3.47
C GLY A 120 -8.72 2.44 2.25
N ASN A 121 -7.60 2.63 1.55
CA ASN A 121 -7.29 1.82 0.37
C ASN A 121 -6.35 0.64 0.66
N GLY A 122 -5.64 0.60 1.79
CA GLY A 122 -4.90 -0.60 2.19
C GLY A 122 -4.37 -0.55 3.62
N THR A 123 -4.04 -1.72 4.20
CA THR A 123 -3.62 -1.79 5.61
C THR A 123 -2.29 -1.10 5.87
N ILE A 124 -1.33 -1.28 4.96
CA ILE A 124 0.04 -0.76 5.16
C ILE A 124 0.18 0.61 4.51
N ALA A 125 -0.26 0.76 3.26
CA ALA A 125 -0.17 2.03 2.55
C ALA A 125 -1.42 2.32 1.70
N ASN A 126 -1.80 3.58 1.54
CA ASN A 126 -2.69 3.94 0.44
C ASN A 126 -1.96 3.84 -0.90
N VAL A 127 -0.73 4.37 -0.96
CA VAL A 127 0.14 4.29 -2.13
C VAL A 127 1.53 3.82 -1.71
N ASN A 128 2.03 2.77 -2.36
CA ASN A 128 3.41 2.31 -2.21
C ASN A 128 4.23 2.70 -3.44
N LEU A 129 5.12 3.66 -3.30
CA LEU A 129 6.16 4.02 -4.27
C LEU A 129 7.51 3.39 -3.95
N GLY A 130 7.74 3.05 -2.68
CA GLY A 130 8.94 2.40 -2.18
C GLY A 130 8.85 0.88 -2.18
N ARG A 131 9.27 0.27 -1.07
CA ARG A 131 9.40 -1.19 -0.94
C ARG A 131 8.67 -1.72 0.29
N LEU A 132 7.79 -2.70 0.07
CA LEU A 132 7.26 -3.58 1.12
C LEU A 132 7.91 -4.96 0.95
N THR A 133 8.57 -5.47 1.99
CA THR A 133 9.22 -6.80 1.94
C THR A 133 9.01 -7.57 3.22
N SER A 134 8.55 -8.82 3.12
CA SER A 134 8.23 -9.64 4.31
C SER A 134 7.17 -8.96 5.19
N VAL A 135 6.10 -8.45 4.57
CA VAL A 135 5.00 -7.77 5.26
C VAL A 135 3.77 -8.66 5.23
N TYR A 136 3.20 -8.93 6.39
CA TYR A 136 2.05 -9.78 6.59
C TYR A 136 0.93 -8.95 7.22
N ALA A 137 -0.27 -8.99 6.66
CA ALA A 137 -1.41 -8.30 7.26
C ALA A 137 -2.66 -9.18 7.29
N GLU A 138 -3.44 -9.05 8.34
CA GLU A 138 -4.74 -9.69 8.49
C GLU A 138 -5.80 -8.71 9.00
N GLY A 139 -7.04 -8.87 8.51
CA GLY A 139 -8.18 -8.08 8.96
C GLY A 139 -9.13 -7.65 7.84
N ASN A 140 -9.87 -6.57 8.10
CA ASN A 140 -10.83 -5.98 7.18
C ASN A 140 -10.28 -4.69 6.55
N VAL A 141 -10.53 -4.48 5.26
CA VAL A 141 -10.23 -3.23 4.54
C VAL A 141 -11.46 -2.78 3.76
N GLN A 142 -11.95 -1.57 4.02
CA GLN A 142 -13.21 -1.08 3.46
C GLN A 142 -13.18 0.41 3.09
N GLY A 143 -14.19 0.84 2.33
CA GLY A 143 -14.50 2.26 2.07
C GLY A 143 -13.59 2.97 1.07
N GLY A 144 -12.60 2.28 0.51
CA GLY A 144 -11.72 2.80 -0.54
C GLY A 144 -12.31 2.63 -1.94
N VAL A 145 -11.67 3.27 -2.92
CA VAL A 145 -11.99 3.08 -4.36
C VAL A 145 -11.12 1.99 -4.97
N LYS A 146 -9.86 1.91 -4.55
CA LYS A 146 -8.86 0.94 -5.02
C LYS A 146 -8.33 0.18 -3.82
N ASN A 147 -9.13 -0.71 -3.27
CA ASN A 147 -8.76 -1.44 -2.08
C ASN A 147 -7.76 -2.54 -2.40
N GLY A 148 -6.64 -2.56 -1.69
CA GLY A 148 -5.86 -3.77 -1.56
C GLY A 148 -5.53 -4.08 -0.12
N GLY A 149 -5.35 -5.37 0.19
CA GLY A 149 -5.12 -5.79 1.56
C GLY A 149 -3.84 -5.18 2.14
N LEU A 150 -2.76 -5.11 1.37
CA LEU A 150 -1.55 -4.40 1.79
C LEU A 150 -1.56 -2.95 1.35
N VAL A 151 -1.85 -2.69 0.07
CA VAL A 151 -1.80 -1.35 -0.49
C VAL A 151 -2.96 -1.04 -1.42
N GLY A 152 -3.36 0.22 -1.48
CA GLY A 152 -4.33 0.63 -2.49
C GLY A 152 -3.73 0.61 -3.90
N VAL A 153 -2.67 1.40 -4.08
CA VAL A 153 -1.93 1.51 -5.33
C VAL A 153 -0.48 1.13 -5.11
N ASN A 154 0.03 0.19 -5.91
CA ASN A 154 1.44 -0.15 -5.96
C ASN A 154 2.10 0.49 -7.19
N LYS A 155 3.08 1.36 -6.96
CA LYS A 155 4.00 1.92 -7.96
C LYS A 155 5.45 1.47 -7.73
N GLY A 156 5.74 0.90 -6.57
CA GLY A 156 7.04 0.37 -6.19
C GLY A 156 7.08 -1.16 -6.15
N VAL A 157 7.79 -1.71 -5.15
CA VAL A 157 8.00 -3.15 -5.01
C VAL A 157 7.25 -3.70 -3.80
N ILE A 158 6.53 -4.80 -4.00
CA ILE A 158 6.00 -5.65 -2.94
C ILE A 158 6.55 -7.04 -3.16
N GLU A 159 7.23 -7.59 -2.16
CA GLU A 159 7.72 -8.96 -2.24
C GLU A 159 7.67 -9.72 -0.93
N TRP A 160 7.59 -11.06 -1.01
CA TRP A 160 7.53 -11.94 0.16
C TRP A 160 6.42 -11.58 1.14
N SER A 161 5.34 -11.01 0.63
CA SER A 161 4.32 -10.36 1.47
C SER A 161 2.98 -11.07 1.31
N GLN A 162 2.14 -10.98 2.34
CA GLN A 162 0.89 -11.69 2.38
C GLN A 162 -0.23 -10.88 3.02
N PHE A 163 -1.44 -11.08 2.50
CA PHE A 163 -2.66 -10.62 3.14
C PHE A 163 -3.64 -11.78 3.35
N THR A 164 -4.33 -11.79 4.48
CA THR A 164 -5.47 -12.68 4.74
C THR A 164 -6.59 -11.92 5.42
N GLY A 165 -7.77 -11.86 4.81
CA GLY A 165 -8.89 -11.16 5.43
C GLY A 165 -9.99 -10.79 4.47
N GLU A 166 -10.83 -9.85 4.85
CA GLU A 166 -11.94 -9.39 4.04
C GLU A 166 -11.64 -8.01 3.47
N ILE A 167 -11.90 -7.84 2.18
CA ILE A 167 -11.78 -6.57 1.49
C ILE A 167 -13.12 -6.25 0.85
N GLN A 168 -13.66 -5.08 1.16
CA GLN A 168 -14.89 -4.56 0.59
C GLN A 168 -14.61 -3.22 -0.08
N GLY A 169 -14.25 -3.27 -1.36
CA GLY A 169 -13.95 -2.08 -2.16
C GLY A 169 -15.18 -1.54 -2.88
N THR A 170 -15.27 -0.21 -2.96
CA THR A 170 -16.40 0.47 -3.63
C THR A 170 -16.30 0.44 -5.16
N ALA A 171 -15.13 0.11 -5.72
CA ALA A 171 -14.96 -0.03 -7.16
C ALA A 171 -13.98 -1.15 -7.53
N ILE A 172 -12.74 -1.10 -7.03
CA ILE A 172 -11.68 -2.05 -7.36
C ILE A 172 -11.13 -2.69 -6.08
N SER A 173 -10.97 -4.01 -6.07
CA SER A 173 -10.38 -4.75 -4.95
C SER A 173 -9.36 -5.79 -5.38
N GLY A 174 -8.30 -5.95 -4.60
CA GLY A 174 -7.38 -7.10 -4.70
C GLY A 174 -6.69 -7.47 -3.41
N GLY A 175 -6.42 -8.76 -3.18
CA GLY A 175 -5.86 -9.23 -1.91
C GLY A 175 -4.56 -8.55 -1.48
N ILE A 176 -3.62 -8.29 -2.39
CA ILE A 176 -2.38 -7.54 -2.11
C ILE A 176 -2.54 -6.06 -2.47
N ALA A 177 -3.02 -5.78 -3.69
CA ALA A 177 -3.11 -4.43 -4.22
C ALA A 177 -4.44 -4.20 -4.97
N GLY A 178 -5.05 -3.03 -4.79
CA GLY A 178 -6.18 -2.63 -5.63
C GLY A 178 -5.74 -2.37 -7.07
N TYR A 179 -4.66 -1.60 -7.23
CA TYR A 179 -4.06 -1.31 -8.54
C TYR A 179 -2.54 -1.44 -8.51
N ASN A 180 -1.98 -2.32 -9.33
CA ASN A 180 -0.54 -2.40 -9.59
C ASN A 180 -0.22 -1.60 -10.88
N GLU A 181 0.35 -0.40 -10.72
CA GLU A 181 0.68 0.48 -11.85
C GLU A 181 1.83 -0.06 -12.70
N ALA A 182 2.10 0.57 -13.84
CA ALA A 182 3.10 0.11 -14.82
C ALA A 182 4.51 -0.06 -14.23
N THR A 183 4.89 0.77 -13.26
CA THR A 183 6.18 0.66 -12.53
C THR A 183 6.14 -0.34 -11.38
N GLY A 184 4.94 -0.78 -10.99
CA GLY A 184 4.71 -1.66 -9.86
C GLY A 184 5.17 -3.09 -10.11
N SER A 185 5.80 -3.69 -9.11
CA SER A 185 6.21 -5.09 -9.09
C SER A 185 5.66 -5.79 -7.85
N ILE A 186 4.95 -6.88 -8.06
CA ILE A 186 4.48 -7.79 -7.00
C ILE A 186 5.10 -9.16 -7.25
N LYS A 187 5.95 -9.62 -6.33
CA LYS A 187 6.70 -10.87 -6.50
C LYS A 187 6.59 -11.76 -5.26
N GLN A 188 6.42 -13.07 -5.45
CA GLN A 188 6.47 -14.03 -4.32
C GLN A 188 5.50 -13.62 -3.20
N SER A 189 4.31 -13.17 -3.58
CA SER A 189 3.34 -12.57 -2.68
C SER A 189 1.98 -13.21 -2.83
N ASN A 190 1.25 -13.24 -1.72
CA ASN A 190 0.26 -14.27 -1.47
C ASN A 190 -1.01 -13.65 -0.87
N ALA A 191 -2.20 -13.93 -1.40
CA ALA A 191 -3.45 -13.45 -0.83
C ALA A 191 -4.48 -14.54 -0.57
N GLY A 192 -5.06 -14.49 0.63
CA GLY A 192 -6.19 -15.29 1.07
C GLY A 192 -7.34 -14.43 1.61
N GLY A 193 -8.44 -15.08 1.94
CA GLY A 193 -9.68 -14.40 2.38
C GLY A 193 -10.54 -13.94 1.20
N THR A 194 -11.35 -12.91 1.35
CA THR A 194 -12.30 -12.47 0.31
C THR A 194 -11.92 -11.10 -0.23
N SER A 195 -11.80 -10.98 -1.54
CA SER A 195 -11.63 -9.70 -2.24
C SER A 195 -12.91 -9.33 -2.99
N GLY A 196 -13.80 -8.61 -2.31
CA GLY A 196 -15.07 -8.14 -2.85
C GLY A 196 -14.99 -6.72 -3.40
N ALA A 197 -15.56 -6.50 -4.59
CA ALA A 197 -15.66 -5.18 -5.20
C ALA A 197 -17.02 -4.96 -5.88
N PHE A 198 -17.41 -3.70 -6.08
CA PHE A 198 -18.57 -3.41 -6.92
C PHE A 198 -18.29 -3.66 -8.41
N SER A 199 -17.12 -3.26 -8.90
CA SER A 199 -16.77 -3.31 -10.33
C SER A 199 -15.70 -4.35 -10.63
N THR A 200 -14.44 -4.13 -10.24
CA THR A 200 -13.32 -5.01 -10.62
C THR A 200 -12.71 -5.70 -9.41
N ALA A 201 -12.69 -7.03 -9.40
CA ALA A 201 -12.11 -7.80 -8.32
C ALA A 201 -11.07 -8.80 -8.83
N GLY A 202 -9.94 -8.90 -8.13
CA GLY A 202 -8.97 -9.96 -8.31
C GLY A 202 -8.60 -10.60 -6.98
N GLY A 203 -8.35 -11.92 -6.94
CA GLY A 203 -7.94 -12.56 -5.69
C GLY A 203 -6.61 -12.03 -5.14
N LEU A 204 -5.67 -11.64 -6.02
CA LEU A 204 -4.39 -11.01 -5.65
C LEU A 204 -4.38 -9.50 -5.96
N VAL A 205 -4.81 -9.12 -7.17
CA VAL A 205 -4.73 -7.73 -7.64
C VAL A 205 -6.00 -7.36 -8.40
N GLY A 206 -6.64 -6.24 -8.09
CA GLY A 206 -7.83 -5.80 -8.83
C GLY A 206 -7.49 -5.48 -10.27
N THR A 207 -6.61 -4.50 -10.48
CA THR A 207 -6.12 -4.10 -11.80
C THR A 207 -4.61 -4.18 -11.87
N ASN A 208 -4.06 -4.74 -12.95
CA ASN A 208 -2.63 -4.86 -13.18
C ASN A 208 -2.21 -4.14 -14.48
N ALA A 209 -1.27 -3.22 -14.37
CA ALA A 209 -0.52 -2.63 -15.49
C ALA A 209 0.99 -2.88 -15.37
N GLY A 210 1.47 -3.34 -14.21
CA GLY A 210 2.87 -3.69 -13.94
C GLY A 210 3.14 -5.19 -14.00
N SER A 211 4.07 -5.66 -13.18
CA SER A 211 4.49 -7.07 -13.13
C SER A 211 3.97 -7.80 -11.89
N ILE A 212 3.47 -9.02 -12.10
CA ILE A 212 3.10 -9.98 -11.07
C ILE A 212 3.85 -11.28 -11.35
N LYS A 213 4.66 -11.76 -10.40
CA LYS A 213 5.51 -12.92 -10.62
C LYS A 213 5.58 -13.86 -9.41
N ASP A 214 5.51 -15.16 -9.67
CA ASP A 214 5.68 -16.21 -8.64
C ASP A 214 4.70 -16.01 -7.46
N SER A 215 3.47 -15.59 -7.74
CA SER A 215 2.49 -15.15 -6.72
C SER A 215 1.26 -16.04 -6.69
N TYR A 216 0.59 -16.09 -5.54
CA TYR A 216 -0.49 -17.05 -5.28
C TYR A 216 -1.74 -16.41 -4.68
N ALA A 217 -2.92 -16.72 -5.23
CA ALA A 217 -4.21 -16.36 -4.64
C ALA A 217 -5.02 -17.62 -4.31
N TRP A 218 -5.40 -17.80 -3.05
CA TRP A 218 -6.30 -18.88 -2.61
C TRP A 218 -7.60 -18.34 -2.00
N GLY A 219 -7.73 -17.02 -1.91
CA GLY A 219 -8.93 -16.35 -1.46
C GLY A 219 -10.01 -16.24 -2.53
N ILE A 220 -11.26 -16.04 -2.11
CA ILE A 220 -12.40 -15.81 -2.99
C ILE A 220 -12.26 -14.42 -3.64
N ALA A 221 -12.44 -14.33 -4.96
CA ALA A 221 -12.60 -13.05 -5.65
C ALA A 221 -14.08 -12.84 -5.96
N SER A 222 -14.66 -11.69 -5.61
CA SER A 222 -16.07 -11.41 -5.86
C SER A 222 -16.37 -10.03 -6.43
N SER A 223 -17.27 -9.98 -7.42
CA SER A 223 -17.78 -8.74 -8.01
C SER A 223 -19.30 -8.77 -8.12
N SER A 224 -19.94 -7.62 -7.90
CA SER A 224 -21.40 -7.50 -8.05
C SER A 224 -21.86 -7.03 -9.43
N SER A 225 -20.98 -6.47 -10.28
CA SER A 225 -21.42 -5.88 -11.55
C SER A 225 -20.36 -5.76 -12.66
N GLY A 226 -19.15 -6.28 -12.47
CA GLY A 226 -18.07 -6.04 -13.44
C GLY A 226 -17.12 -7.22 -13.64
N THR A 227 -15.83 -6.91 -13.74
CA THR A 227 -14.79 -7.87 -14.11
C THR A 227 -14.29 -8.60 -12.87
N VAL A 228 -14.22 -9.94 -12.92
CA VAL A 228 -13.68 -10.73 -11.81
C VAL A 228 -12.69 -11.79 -12.30
N GLY A 229 -11.54 -11.85 -11.64
CA GLY A 229 -10.51 -12.85 -11.92
C GLY A 229 -9.98 -13.51 -10.65
N GLY A 230 -9.74 -14.82 -10.69
CA GLY A 230 -9.22 -15.53 -9.51
C GLY A 230 -7.86 -15.02 -9.02
N LEU A 231 -6.98 -14.56 -9.92
CA LEU A 231 -5.73 -13.87 -9.56
C LEU A 231 -5.84 -12.36 -9.79
N VAL A 232 -6.23 -11.95 -11.00
CA VAL A 232 -6.28 -10.55 -11.41
C VAL A 232 -7.62 -10.23 -12.04
N GLY A 233 -8.30 -9.17 -11.61
CA GLY A 233 -9.53 -8.73 -12.27
C GLY A 233 -9.26 -8.31 -13.72
N ARG A 234 -8.50 -7.23 -13.89
CA ARG A 234 -8.12 -6.69 -15.21
C ARG A 234 -6.61 -6.59 -15.39
N ASN A 235 -6.07 -7.24 -16.41
CA ASN A 235 -4.68 -7.12 -16.82
C ASN A 235 -4.55 -6.24 -18.08
N HIS A 236 -4.01 -5.04 -17.94
CA HIS A 236 -3.80 -4.07 -19.04
C HIS A 236 -2.70 -4.50 -20.00
N ALA A 237 -2.60 -3.81 -21.14
CA ALA A 237 -1.65 -4.12 -22.22
C ALA A 237 -0.18 -4.20 -21.78
N THR A 238 0.22 -3.35 -20.83
CA THR A 238 1.58 -3.36 -20.26
C THR A 238 1.77 -4.41 -19.17
N GLY A 239 0.67 -4.99 -18.67
CA GLY A 239 0.67 -5.91 -17.55
C GLY A 239 1.25 -7.28 -17.89
N VAL A 240 2.09 -7.79 -17.00
CA VAL A 240 2.73 -9.11 -17.13
C VAL A 240 2.41 -9.96 -15.90
N ILE A 241 1.88 -11.16 -16.13
CA ILE A 241 1.63 -12.16 -15.09
C ILE A 241 2.45 -13.41 -15.43
N ALA A 242 3.36 -13.80 -14.55
CA ALA A 242 4.26 -14.93 -14.79
C ALA A 242 4.36 -15.89 -13.60
N ASN A 243 4.28 -17.19 -13.86
CA ASN A 243 4.43 -18.25 -12.84
C ASN A 243 3.49 -18.08 -11.63
N SER A 244 2.26 -17.60 -11.86
CA SER A 244 1.33 -17.28 -10.79
C SER A 244 0.10 -18.17 -10.85
N VAL A 245 -0.46 -18.48 -9.68
CA VAL A 245 -1.55 -19.46 -9.56
C VAL A 245 -2.70 -18.87 -8.75
N ALA A 246 -3.93 -19.14 -9.19
CA ALA A 246 -5.13 -18.87 -8.43
C ALA A 246 -5.92 -20.16 -8.17
N THR A 247 -6.25 -20.43 -6.91
CA THR A 247 -7.08 -21.59 -6.53
C THR A 247 -8.37 -21.22 -5.84
N GLY A 248 -8.51 -19.96 -5.41
CA GLY A 248 -9.73 -19.48 -4.78
C GLY A 248 -10.87 -19.37 -5.79
N ASP A 249 -12.09 -19.54 -5.30
CA ASP A 249 -13.29 -19.49 -6.11
C ASP A 249 -13.59 -18.05 -6.57
N VAL A 250 -14.25 -17.95 -7.72
CA VAL A 250 -14.72 -16.70 -8.30
C VAL A 250 -16.23 -16.63 -8.13
N HIS A 251 -16.69 -15.66 -7.35
CA HIS A 251 -18.09 -15.48 -6.99
C HIS A 251 -18.64 -14.23 -7.67
N THR A 252 -19.75 -14.34 -8.39
CA THR A 252 -20.29 -13.17 -9.08
C THR A 252 -21.80 -13.25 -9.31
N MET A 253 -22.41 -12.09 -9.52
CA MET A 253 -23.78 -11.99 -10.00
C MET A 253 -23.86 -12.20 -11.52
N ASP A 254 -25.03 -12.60 -12.03
CA ASP A 254 -25.35 -12.71 -13.47
C ASP A 254 -24.90 -11.48 -14.28
N THR A 255 -24.97 -10.29 -13.67
CA THR A 255 -24.63 -9.00 -14.29
C THR A 255 -23.15 -8.79 -14.58
N ALA A 256 -22.25 -9.68 -14.15
CA ALA A 256 -20.83 -9.54 -14.45
C ALA A 256 -20.51 -9.83 -15.92
N ILE A 257 -19.65 -8.97 -16.47
CA ILE A 257 -19.40 -8.91 -17.92
C ILE A 257 -18.20 -9.79 -18.31
N GLU A 258 -17.22 -9.95 -17.42
CA GLU A 258 -15.94 -10.58 -17.74
C GLU A 258 -15.41 -11.41 -16.55
N ILE A 259 -15.44 -12.73 -16.68
CA ILE A 259 -15.17 -13.66 -15.59
C ILE A 259 -14.08 -14.64 -16.01
N GLY A 260 -13.06 -14.83 -15.17
CA GLY A 260 -12.03 -15.84 -15.44
C GLY A 260 -11.38 -16.43 -14.19
N LYS A 261 -11.07 -17.73 -14.23
CA LYS A 261 -10.45 -18.43 -13.09
C LYS A 261 -9.05 -17.90 -12.73
N LEU A 262 -8.35 -17.28 -13.68
CA LEU A 262 -7.06 -16.63 -13.47
C LEU A 262 -7.18 -15.11 -13.66
N VAL A 263 -7.62 -14.68 -14.84
CA VAL A 263 -7.81 -13.26 -15.18
C VAL A 263 -9.20 -13.05 -15.74
N GLY A 264 -9.93 -12.04 -15.28
CA GLY A 264 -11.24 -11.68 -15.83
C GLY A 264 -11.14 -11.10 -17.23
N LEU A 265 -10.40 -9.99 -17.36
CA LEU A 265 -10.08 -9.36 -18.65
C LEU A 265 -8.57 -9.25 -18.85
N ASN A 266 -8.07 -9.78 -19.96
CA ASN A 266 -6.64 -9.73 -20.28
C ASN A 266 -6.37 -9.02 -21.62
N SER A 267 -5.58 -7.95 -21.56
CA SER A 267 -4.95 -7.32 -22.72
C SER A 267 -3.42 -7.44 -22.70
N GLY A 268 -2.84 -7.95 -21.61
CA GLY A 268 -1.40 -8.09 -21.39
C GLY A 268 -0.88 -9.51 -21.60
N LYS A 269 0.29 -9.80 -21.02
CA LYS A 269 0.98 -11.10 -21.14
C LYS A 269 0.71 -12.00 -19.94
N ILE A 270 0.41 -13.27 -20.21
CA ILE A 270 0.30 -14.33 -19.21
C ILE A 270 1.28 -15.45 -19.58
N ILE A 271 2.14 -15.84 -18.65
CA ILE A 271 3.22 -16.80 -18.88
C ILE A 271 3.22 -17.85 -17.75
N ARG A 272 3.03 -19.13 -18.08
CA ARG A 272 3.09 -20.24 -17.10
C ARG A 272 2.23 -20.01 -15.85
N SER A 273 1.03 -19.48 -16.04
CA SER A 273 0.09 -19.15 -14.96
C SER A 273 -1.24 -19.84 -15.21
N TYR A 274 -1.93 -20.27 -14.15
CA TYR A 274 -3.20 -21.00 -14.27
C TYR A 274 -4.11 -20.76 -13.08
N GLY A 275 -5.42 -20.89 -13.31
CA GLY A 275 -6.46 -20.76 -12.30
C GLY A 275 -7.27 -22.05 -12.18
N THR A 276 -7.49 -22.56 -10.97
CA THR A 276 -8.20 -23.83 -10.73
C THR A 276 -9.50 -23.67 -9.95
N GLY A 277 -9.77 -22.49 -9.38
CA GLY A 277 -11.00 -22.22 -8.63
C GLY A 277 -12.27 -22.46 -9.46
N GLN A 278 -13.39 -22.67 -8.77
CA GLN A 278 -14.70 -22.74 -9.40
C GLN A 278 -15.22 -21.34 -9.71
N ILE A 279 -16.12 -21.26 -10.71
CA ILE A 279 -16.91 -20.06 -10.95
C ILE A 279 -18.30 -20.34 -10.38
N VAL A 280 -18.72 -19.51 -9.44
CA VAL A 280 -20.03 -19.57 -8.79
C VAL A 280 -20.82 -18.34 -9.23
N LEU A 281 -21.90 -18.58 -9.96
CA LEU A 281 -22.84 -17.55 -10.42
C LEU A 281 -24.03 -17.54 -9.48
N TYR A 282 -24.35 -16.36 -8.94
CA TYR A 282 -25.57 -16.12 -8.17
C TYR A 282 -26.61 -15.45 -9.07
N ASN A 283 -27.81 -16.03 -9.10
CA ASN A 283 -28.95 -15.42 -9.77
C ASN A 283 -29.44 -14.23 -8.92
N GLY A 284 -29.59 -13.07 -9.56
CA GLY A 284 -30.18 -11.87 -8.95
C GLY A 284 -31.69 -11.95 -8.82
#